data_AF-A0A359LWR3-F1
#
_entry.id   AF-A0A359LWR3-F1
#
_cell.length_a   1.000
_cell.length_b   1.000
_cell.length_c   1.000
_cell.angle_alpha   90.00
_cell.angle_beta   90.00
_cell.angle_gamma   90.00
#
_symmetry.space_group_name_H-M   'P 1'
#
loop_
_entity.id
_entity.type
_entity.pdbx_description
1 polymer ?
#
loop_
_entity_poly.entity_id
_entity_poly.type
_entity_poly.pdbx_seq_one_letter_code
_entity_poly.pdbx_strand_id
1 'polypeptide(L)'
;MNQDRLRKLAERLEREAAADEELLKKAREVEAARRGASAELFAVCHAFVGAVNSLLTTLRLELSPETFPPEAFRDTGVNLIQINARGRLIQIVFESTPALSSTELFRTPYVLQGSVRWFNQDFIDTTGIEEEQVFYCIGQGWRFQNVRTRRSGPFDHEHLIQLMEQL
;
A
#
# COMPACT_ATOMS: atom_id res chain seq x y z
N MET A 1 52.91 19.09 -4.66
CA MET A 1 51.82 19.38 -3.70
C MET A 1 50.44 19.54 -4.34
N ASN A 2 50.32 20.14 -5.55
CA ASN A 2 49.03 20.30 -6.25
C ASN A 2 48.46 18.98 -6.83
N GLN A 3 49.32 18.12 -7.42
CA GLN A 3 48.87 16.85 -8.02
C GLN A 3 48.30 15.84 -7.02
N ASP A 4 48.83 15.76 -5.79
CA ASP A 4 48.29 14.86 -4.75
C ASP A 4 46.91 15.32 -4.26
N ARG A 5 46.69 16.64 -4.17
CA ARG A 5 45.37 17.21 -3.85
C ARG A 5 44.37 16.99 -4.97
N LEU A 6 44.78 17.12 -6.23
CA LEU A 6 43.93 16.84 -7.39
C LEU A 6 43.56 15.35 -7.48
N ARG A 7 44.50 14.44 -7.20
CA ARG A 7 44.22 13.00 -7.16
C ARG A 7 43.19 12.64 -6.08
N LYS A 8 43.38 13.15 -4.85
CA LYS A 8 42.43 12.94 -3.75
C LYS A 8 41.05 13.53 -4.05
N LEU A 9 40.98 14.66 -4.74
CA LEU A 9 39.71 15.23 -5.20
C LEU A 9 39.03 14.33 -6.23
N ALA A 10 39.76 13.86 -7.24
CA ALA A 10 39.22 12.95 -8.26
C ALA A 10 38.70 11.65 -7.63
N GLU A 11 39.47 11.01 -6.75
CA GLU A 11 39.04 9.79 -6.04
C GLU A 11 37.79 9.99 -5.18
N ARG A 12 37.63 11.19 -4.61
CA ARG A 12 36.44 11.54 -3.83
C ARG A 12 35.22 11.74 -4.73
N LEU A 13 35.38 12.46 -5.84
CA LEU A 13 34.30 12.70 -6.81
C LEU A 13 33.81 11.39 -7.44
N GLU A 14 34.72 10.50 -7.83
CA GLU A 14 34.37 9.16 -8.34
C GLU A 14 33.56 8.35 -7.31
N ARG A 15 33.94 8.42 -6.03
CA ARG A 15 33.22 7.73 -4.96
C ARG A 15 31.84 8.32 -4.70
N GLU A 16 31.72 9.65 -4.72
CA GLU A 16 30.45 10.34 -4.56
C GLU A 16 29.52 10.04 -5.75
N ALA A 17 30.04 10.06 -6.99
CA ALA A 17 29.27 9.70 -8.19
C ALA A 17 28.76 8.25 -8.14
N ALA A 18 29.60 7.29 -7.73
CA ALA A 18 29.19 5.89 -7.59
C ALA A 18 28.11 5.70 -6.51
N ALA A 19 28.19 6.45 -5.41
CA ALA A 19 27.18 6.40 -4.35
C ALA A 19 25.84 6.99 -4.83
N ASP A 20 25.89 8.10 -5.57
CA ASP A 20 24.70 8.73 -6.14
C ASP A 20 24.01 7.82 -7.17
N GLU A 21 24.78 7.13 -8.02
CA GLU A 21 24.24 6.18 -8.99
C GLU A 21 23.51 5.01 -8.32
N GLU A 22 24.10 4.43 -7.27
CA GLU A 22 23.46 3.37 -6.47
C GLU A 22 22.18 3.85 -5.78
N LEU A 23 22.16 5.08 -5.26
CA LEU A 23 20.96 5.69 -4.67
C LEU A 23 19.86 5.90 -5.72
N LEU A 24 20.21 6.42 -6.90
CA LEU A 24 19.27 6.61 -8.01
C LEU A 24 18.69 5.29 -8.50
N LYS A 25 19.50 4.24 -8.58
CA LYS A 25 19.04 2.89 -8.93
C LYS A 25 18.03 2.37 -7.92
N LYS A 26 18.34 2.43 -6.62
CA LYS A 26 17.43 2.01 -5.55
C LYS A 26 16.13 2.81 -5.56
N ALA A 27 16.21 4.12 -5.80
CA ALA A 27 15.02 4.96 -5.90
C ALA A 27 14.08 4.50 -7.02
N ARG A 28 14.62 4.20 -8.20
CA ARG A 28 13.85 3.67 -9.34
C ARG A 28 13.24 2.29 -9.06
N GLU A 29 13.99 1.41 -8.40
CA GLU A 29 13.50 0.08 -8.00
C GLU A 29 12.31 0.19 -7.03
N VAL A 30 12.41 1.08 -6.03
CA VAL A 30 11.32 1.34 -5.08
C VAL A 30 10.12 1.98 -5.76
N GLU A 31 10.34 2.96 -6.65
CA GLU A 31 9.27 3.60 -7.41
C GLU A 31 8.49 2.58 -8.27
N ALA A 32 9.21 1.68 -8.95
CA ALA A 32 8.60 0.60 -9.72
C ALA A 32 7.84 -0.38 -8.80
N ALA A 33 8.42 -0.74 -7.65
CA ALA A 33 7.77 -1.61 -6.66
C ALA A 33 6.47 -0.99 -6.12
N ARG A 34 6.46 0.31 -5.82
CA ARG A 34 5.27 1.04 -5.34
C ARG A 34 4.14 1.04 -6.38
N ARG A 35 4.45 1.32 -7.65
CA ARG A 35 3.46 1.24 -8.73
C ARG A 35 2.92 -0.19 -8.88
N GLY A 36 3.79 -1.19 -8.92
CA GLY A 36 3.41 -2.59 -9.01
C GLY A 36 2.50 -3.02 -7.84
N ALA A 37 2.89 -2.65 -6.62
CA ALA A 37 2.11 -2.91 -5.41
C ALA A 37 0.71 -2.28 -5.43
N SER A 38 0.59 -1.04 -5.92
CA SER A 38 -0.71 -0.37 -6.03
C SER A 38 -1.65 -1.09 -6.99
N ALA A 39 -1.12 -1.57 -8.13
CA ALA A 39 -1.87 -2.37 -9.09
C ALA A 39 -2.23 -3.75 -8.53
N GLU A 40 -1.32 -4.38 -7.78
CA GLU A 40 -1.56 -5.64 -7.07
C GLU A 40 -2.71 -5.52 -6.07
N LEU A 41 -2.71 -4.47 -5.23
CA LEU A 41 -3.77 -4.21 -4.25
C LEU A 41 -5.12 -4.04 -4.93
N PHE A 42 -5.15 -3.24 -6.01
CA PHE A 42 -6.36 -3.06 -6.79
C PHE A 42 -6.84 -4.37 -7.42
N ALA A 43 -5.94 -5.18 -7.97
CA ALA A 43 -6.28 -6.47 -8.58
C ALA A 43 -6.90 -7.44 -7.57
N VAL A 44 -6.39 -7.48 -6.33
CA VAL A 44 -6.99 -8.26 -5.22
C VAL A 44 -8.41 -7.77 -4.95
N CYS A 45 -8.63 -6.46 -4.82
CA CYS A 45 -9.96 -5.91 -4.55
C CYS A 45 -10.94 -6.16 -5.71
N HIS A 46 -10.47 -5.99 -6.95
CA HIS A 46 -11.27 -6.18 -8.15
C HIS A 46 -11.65 -7.65 -8.35
N ALA A 47 -10.71 -8.58 -8.18
CA ALA A 47 -10.99 -10.00 -8.26
C ALA A 47 -11.97 -10.45 -7.18
N PHE A 48 -11.81 -9.97 -5.94
CA PHE A 48 -12.75 -10.23 -4.84
C PHE A 48 -14.17 -9.74 -5.16
N VAL A 49 -14.31 -8.48 -5.56
CA VAL A 49 -15.61 -7.88 -5.92
C VAL A 49 -16.27 -8.64 -7.06
N GLY A 50 -15.51 -9.02 -8.09
CA GLY A 50 -15.99 -9.84 -9.20
C GLY A 50 -16.48 -11.21 -8.75
N ALA A 51 -15.72 -11.90 -7.90
CA ALA A 51 -16.08 -13.21 -7.36
C ALA A 51 -17.37 -13.14 -6.54
N VAL A 52 -17.49 -12.19 -5.62
CA VAL A 52 -18.69 -12.04 -4.78
C VAL A 52 -19.91 -11.65 -5.63
N ASN A 53 -19.77 -10.70 -6.55
CA ASN A 53 -20.86 -10.29 -7.44
C ASN A 53 -21.37 -11.41 -8.35
N SER A 54 -20.53 -12.40 -8.69
CA SER A 54 -20.99 -13.58 -9.45
C SER A 54 -21.96 -14.47 -8.67
N LEU A 55 -21.96 -14.36 -7.33
CA LEU A 55 -22.80 -15.14 -6.41
C LEU A 55 -24.02 -14.36 -5.90
N LEU A 56 -23.99 -13.02 -5.98
CA LEU A 56 -25.08 -12.16 -5.50
C LEU A 56 -26.19 -12.03 -6.54
N THR A 57 -27.45 -12.08 -6.10
CA THR A 57 -28.63 -11.93 -6.98
C THR A 57 -29.38 -10.62 -6.78
N THR A 58 -29.32 -10.04 -5.58
CA THR A 58 -30.14 -8.88 -5.18
C THR A 58 -29.30 -7.64 -4.86
N LEU A 59 -28.04 -7.85 -4.47
CA LEU A 59 -27.08 -6.82 -4.10
C LEU A 59 -25.94 -6.83 -5.12
N ARG A 60 -25.25 -5.70 -5.24
CA ARG A 60 -23.98 -5.62 -5.97
C ARG A 60 -22.97 -4.88 -5.10
N LEU A 61 -21.76 -5.41 -5.05
CA LEU A 61 -20.59 -4.71 -4.55
C LEU A 61 -20.08 -3.76 -5.65
N GLU A 62 -19.83 -2.52 -5.27
CA GLU A 62 -19.26 -1.48 -6.12
C GLU A 62 -17.80 -1.24 -5.71
N LEU A 63 -16.89 -1.22 -6.70
CA LEU A 63 -15.49 -0.90 -6.49
C LEU A 63 -15.22 0.51 -7.03
N SER A 64 -14.57 1.34 -6.23
CA SER A 64 -14.15 2.68 -6.62
C SER A 64 -12.65 2.89 -6.36
N PRO A 65 -11.87 3.34 -7.34
CA PRO A 65 -12.28 3.53 -8.74
C PRO A 65 -12.59 2.19 -9.43
N GLU A 66 -13.32 2.20 -10.55
CA GLU A 66 -13.63 0.97 -11.31
C GLU A 66 -12.41 0.36 -12.02
N THR A 67 -11.41 1.20 -12.31
CA THR A 67 -10.13 0.82 -12.90
C THR A 67 -9.01 1.57 -12.19
N PHE A 68 -7.85 0.94 -12.09
CA PHE A 68 -6.66 1.53 -11.48
C PHE A 68 -5.44 1.22 -12.37
N PRO A 69 -5.24 1.98 -13.46
CA PRO A 69 -4.05 1.83 -14.27
C PRO A 69 -2.80 2.22 -13.46
N PRO A 70 -1.60 1.72 -13.79
CA PRO A 70 -0.37 2.05 -13.06
C PRO A 70 -0.11 3.55 -12.90
N GLU A 71 -0.57 4.36 -13.85
CA GLU A 71 -0.45 5.82 -13.87
C GLU A 71 -1.43 6.52 -12.91
N ALA A 72 -2.46 5.82 -12.43
CA ALA A 72 -3.38 6.35 -11.43
C ALA A 72 -2.75 6.41 -10.03
N PHE A 73 -1.67 5.66 -9.80
CA PHE A 73 -0.92 5.71 -8.56
C PHE A 73 -0.28 7.09 -8.34
N ARG A 74 -0.56 7.67 -7.18
CA ARG A 74 0.01 8.92 -6.71
C ARG A 74 1.16 8.60 -5.76
N ASP A 75 2.39 8.73 -6.24
CA ASP A 75 3.58 8.54 -5.39
C ASP A 75 3.71 9.65 -4.34
N THR A 76 3.29 10.87 -4.67
CA THR A 76 3.15 11.97 -3.73
C THR A 76 1.69 12.19 -3.38
N GLY A 77 1.27 11.63 -2.25
CA GLY A 77 -0.07 11.80 -1.68
C GLY A 77 -0.82 10.49 -1.47
N VAL A 78 -2.09 10.66 -1.13
CA VAL A 78 -2.94 9.55 -0.72
C VAL A 78 -3.63 8.89 -1.92
N ASN A 79 -3.61 7.56 -1.93
CA ASN A 79 -4.35 6.70 -2.84
C ASN A 79 -5.51 6.05 -2.08
N LEU A 80 -6.62 5.84 -2.78
CA LEU A 80 -7.86 5.34 -2.20
C LEU A 80 -8.46 4.26 -3.09
N ILE A 81 -8.80 3.12 -2.48
CA ILE A 81 -9.65 2.07 -3.05
C ILE A 81 -10.82 1.86 -2.08
N GLN A 82 -12.02 1.73 -2.60
CA GLN A 82 -13.23 1.57 -1.79
C GLN A 82 -14.12 0.47 -2.36
N ILE A 83 -14.63 -0.40 -1.49
CA ILE A 83 -15.67 -1.38 -1.80
C ILE A 83 -16.94 -0.97 -1.05
N ASN A 84 -18.06 -0.84 -1.76
CA ASN A 84 -19.34 -0.45 -1.18
C ASN A 84 -20.40 -1.53 -1.42
N ALA A 85 -21.14 -1.88 -0.36
CA ALA A 85 -22.31 -2.75 -0.39
C ALA A 85 -23.51 -2.03 0.27
N ARG A 86 -24.19 -1.14 -0.46
CA ARG A 86 -25.34 -0.35 0.04
C ARG A 86 -25.07 0.34 1.40
N GLY A 87 -23.97 1.07 1.50
CA GLY A 87 -23.61 1.83 2.71
C GLY A 87 -22.70 1.07 3.68
N ARG A 88 -22.49 -0.23 3.48
CA ARG A 88 -21.37 -0.97 4.10
C ARG A 88 -20.11 -0.75 3.30
N LEU A 89 -19.08 -0.21 3.93
CA LEU A 89 -17.87 0.23 3.26
C LEU A 89 -16.65 -0.54 3.77
N ILE A 90 -15.79 -0.92 2.84
CA ILE A 90 -14.36 -1.16 3.09
C ILE A 90 -13.60 -0.05 2.37
N GLN A 91 -12.79 0.70 3.11
CA GLN A 91 -12.00 1.81 2.60
C GLN A 91 -10.52 1.55 2.84
N ILE A 92 -9.76 1.45 1.77
CA ILE A 92 -8.32 1.17 1.78
C ILE A 92 -7.60 2.44 1.35
N VAL A 93 -6.87 3.03 2.27
CA VAL A 93 -6.12 4.27 2.07
C VAL A 93 -4.65 3.95 2.19
N PHE A 94 -3.84 4.34 1.21
CA PHE A 94 -2.40 4.06 1.22
C PHE A 94 -1.58 5.14 0.52
N GLU A 95 -0.32 5.25 0.92
CA GLU A 95 0.62 6.24 0.43
C GLU A 95 2.06 5.70 0.46
N SER A 96 2.93 6.39 -0.26
CA SER A 96 4.36 6.14 -0.23
C SER A 96 4.98 6.57 1.10
N THR A 97 5.96 5.79 1.55
CA THR A 97 6.83 6.20 2.66
C THR A 97 7.69 7.42 2.27
N PRO A 98 8.01 8.34 3.21
CA PRO A 98 8.86 9.50 2.91
C PRO A 98 10.28 9.14 2.47
N ALA A 99 10.78 7.99 2.93
CA ALA A 99 12.07 7.42 2.53
C ALA A 99 11.87 6.25 1.56
N LEU A 100 12.97 5.69 1.04
CA LEU A 100 12.93 4.52 0.15
C LEU A 100 12.36 3.27 0.82
N SER A 101 12.40 3.20 2.15
CA SER A 101 11.73 2.21 2.97
C SER A 101 11.56 2.71 4.41
N SER A 102 10.66 2.09 5.16
CA SER A 102 10.48 2.33 6.59
C SER A 102 10.29 1.03 7.36
N THR A 103 10.54 1.08 8.66
CA THR A 103 10.27 0.02 9.64
C THR A 103 9.61 0.58 10.91
N GLU A 104 9.13 1.82 10.87
CA GLU A 104 8.66 2.55 12.06
C GLU A 104 7.35 1.98 12.62
N LEU A 105 6.39 1.70 11.74
CA LEU A 105 5.07 1.19 12.13
C LEU A 105 4.98 -0.32 12.04
N PHE A 106 5.85 -0.95 11.25
CA PHE A 106 5.85 -2.38 11.00
C PHE A 106 7.28 -2.90 10.90
N ARG A 107 7.56 -4.04 11.56
CA ARG A 107 8.93 -4.55 11.73
C ARG A 107 9.57 -4.99 10.41
N THR A 108 8.77 -5.46 9.46
CA THR A 108 9.26 -5.83 8.12
C THR A 108 9.42 -4.55 7.30
N PRO A 109 10.55 -4.33 6.61
CA PRO A 109 10.73 -3.17 5.74
C PRO A 109 9.62 -3.04 4.71
N TYR A 110 8.99 -1.86 4.66
CA TYR A 110 7.89 -1.56 3.76
C TYR A 110 8.14 -0.27 2.99
N VAL A 111 7.50 -0.14 1.81
CA VAL A 111 7.64 1.03 0.92
C VAL A 111 6.33 1.79 0.71
N LEU A 112 5.19 1.13 0.95
CA LEU A 112 3.87 1.73 1.06
C LEU A 112 3.30 1.44 2.44
N GLN A 113 2.53 2.39 2.97
CA GLN A 113 1.81 2.26 4.23
C GLN A 113 0.40 2.84 4.11
N GLY A 114 -0.48 2.46 5.03
CA GLY A 114 -1.85 2.90 4.98
C GLY A 114 -2.73 2.28 6.05
N SER A 115 -4.03 2.40 5.85
CA SER A 115 -5.06 1.85 6.71
C SER A 115 -6.21 1.27 5.91
N VAL A 116 -6.81 0.20 6.42
CA VAL A 116 -8.07 -0.34 5.96
C VAL A 116 -9.11 -0.08 7.04
N ARG A 117 -10.20 0.56 6.65
CA ARG A 117 -11.34 0.84 7.53
C ARG A 117 -12.55 0.11 7.02
N TRP A 118 -13.37 -0.38 7.93
CA TRP A 118 -14.65 -0.97 7.57
C TRP A 118 -15.73 -0.52 8.54
N PHE A 119 -16.86 -0.11 7.99
CA PHE A 119 -17.97 0.45 8.76
C PHE A 119 -19.27 0.43 7.95
N ASN A 120 -20.38 0.51 8.68
CA ASN A 120 -21.70 0.74 8.10
C ASN A 120 -22.06 2.22 8.28
N GLN A 121 -22.31 2.93 7.17
CA GLN A 121 -22.62 4.36 7.17
C GLN A 121 -23.78 4.73 8.09
N ASP A 122 -24.80 3.89 8.17
CA ASP A 122 -26.00 4.15 8.97
C ASP A 122 -25.71 4.08 10.49
N PHE A 123 -24.61 3.45 10.89
CA PHE A 123 -24.27 3.18 12.29
C PHE A 123 -22.97 3.85 12.77
N ILE A 124 -22.36 4.71 11.96
CA ILE A 124 -21.08 5.38 12.29
C ILE A 124 -21.14 6.04 13.67
N ASP A 125 -22.23 6.76 13.97
CA ASP A 125 -22.40 7.50 15.22
C ASP A 125 -22.47 6.59 16.46
N THR A 126 -22.79 5.30 16.27
CA THR A 126 -23.02 4.34 17.36
C THR A 126 -21.93 3.30 17.52
N THR A 127 -21.33 2.80 16.43
CA THR A 127 -20.38 1.68 16.48
C THR A 127 -18.93 2.12 16.29
N GLY A 128 -18.70 3.36 15.85
CA GLY A 128 -17.38 3.82 15.46
C GLY A 128 -16.90 3.16 14.15
N ILE A 129 -15.65 3.46 13.79
CA ILE A 129 -14.99 2.95 12.60
C ILE A 129 -13.90 1.98 13.05
N GLU A 130 -13.98 0.74 12.60
CA GLU A 130 -12.90 -0.22 12.80
C GLU A 130 -11.76 0.04 11.80
N GLU A 131 -10.52 -0.18 12.23
CA GLU A 131 -9.33 0.14 11.45
C GLU A 131 -8.19 -0.87 11.70
N GLU A 132 -7.53 -1.25 10.62
CA GLU A 132 -6.25 -1.96 10.61
C GLU A 132 -5.23 -1.22 9.75
N GLN A 133 -3.94 -1.37 10.07
CA GLN A 133 -2.87 -0.83 9.25
C GLN A 133 -2.53 -1.78 8.11
N VAL A 134 -2.13 -1.24 6.96
CA VAL A 134 -1.64 -2.02 5.82
C VAL A 134 -0.30 -1.53 5.31
N PHE A 135 0.50 -2.47 4.83
CA PHE A 135 1.89 -2.23 4.41
C PHE A 135 2.22 -3.06 3.18
N TYR A 136 2.93 -2.47 2.22
CA TYR A 136 3.56 -3.26 1.16
C TYR A 136 5.02 -3.53 1.49
N CYS A 137 5.33 -4.79 1.76
CA CYS A 137 6.66 -5.26 2.12
C CYS A 137 7.33 -5.90 0.90
N ILE A 138 8.48 -5.36 0.48
CA ILE A 138 9.22 -5.91 -0.67
C ILE A 138 9.54 -7.39 -0.41
N GLY A 139 9.12 -8.27 -1.33
CA GLY A 139 9.31 -9.72 -1.24
C GLY A 139 8.27 -10.48 -0.40
N GLN A 140 7.40 -9.79 0.35
CA GLN A 140 6.31 -10.41 1.12
C GLN A 140 4.91 -9.96 0.69
N GLY A 141 4.80 -8.94 -0.15
CA GLY A 141 3.53 -8.41 -0.65
C GLY A 141 2.80 -7.55 0.38
N TRP A 142 1.49 -7.40 0.19
CA TRP A 142 0.63 -6.66 1.12
C TRP A 142 0.39 -7.41 2.42
N ARG A 143 0.52 -6.69 3.53
CA ARG A 143 0.33 -7.19 4.90
C ARG A 143 -0.63 -6.27 5.65
N PHE A 144 -1.50 -6.84 6.46
CA PHE A 144 -2.27 -6.09 7.44
C PHE A 144 -1.69 -6.27 8.85
N GLN A 145 -1.96 -5.30 9.72
CA GLN A 145 -1.73 -5.40 11.14
C GLN A 145 -2.86 -4.72 11.92
N ASN A 146 -3.45 -5.47 12.84
CA ASN A 146 -4.35 -4.94 13.84
C ASN A 146 -3.56 -4.60 15.10
N VAL A 147 -3.37 -3.31 15.38
CA VAL A 147 -2.57 -2.84 16.53
C VAL A 147 -3.20 -3.26 17.86
N ARG A 148 -4.55 -3.30 17.93
CA ARG A 148 -5.30 -3.63 19.16
C ARG A 148 -5.17 -5.11 19.52
N THR A 149 -5.34 -5.99 18.53
CA THR A 149 -5.32 -7.45 18.75
C THR A 149 -3.93 -8.06 18.50
N ARG A 150 -2.98 -7.27 18.01
CA ARG A 150 -1.63 -7.69 17.56
C ARG A 150 -1.65 -8.78 16.48
N ARG A 151 -2.78 -8.96 15.79
CA ARG A 151 -2.86 -9.85 14.64
C ARG A 151 -2.22 -9.20 13.43
N SER A 152 -1.59 -10.02 12.59
CA SER A 152 -1.03 -9.57 11.32
C SER A 152 -1.03 -10.74 10.34
N GLY A 153 -1.25 -10.46 9.07
CA GLY A 153 -1.37 -11.48 8.03
C GLY A 153 -1.19 -10.90 6.64
N PRO A 154 -1.28 -11.74 5.59
CA PRO A 154 -1.39 -11.24 4.23
C PRO A 154 -2.69 -10.46 4.06
N PHE A 155 -2.67 -9.39 3.27
CA PHE A 155 -3.88 -8.70 2.85
C PHE A 155 -4.33 -9.28 1.51
N ASP A 156 -5.30 -10.20 1.55
CA ASP A 156 -5.78 -10.98 0.41
C ASP A 156 -7.31 -11.15 0.45
N HIS A 157 -7.87 -12.05 -0.39
CA HIS A 157 -9.31 -12.32 -0.41
C HIS A 157 -9.83 -12.88 0.92
N GLU A 158 -9.09 -13.76 1.59
CA GLU A 158 -9.53 -14.32 2.88
C GLU A 158 -9.65 -13.22 3.92
N HIS A 159 -8.72 -12.27 3.91
CA HIS A 159 -8.81 -11.11 4.78
C HIS A 159 -9.99 -10.19 4.40
N LEU A 160 -10.23 -9.93 3.12
CA LEU A 160 -11.41 -9.15 2.67
C LEU A 160 -12.74 -9.81 3.08
N ILE A 161 -12.83 -11.15 3.05
CA ILE A 161 -13.98 -11.90 3.56
C ILE A 161 -14.18 -11.59 5.05
N GLN A 162 -13.12 -11.71 5.85
CA GLN A 162 -13.18 -11.46 7.30
C GLN A 162 -13.65 -10.03 7.63
N LEU A 163 -13.25 -9.02 6.84
CA LEU A 163 -13.71 -7.65 7.01
C LEU A 163 -15.19 -7.51 6.66
N MET A 164 -15.63 -8.11 5.55
CA MET A 164 -17.03 -8.06 5.12
C MET A 164 -17.97 -8.78 6.10
N GLU A 165 -17.53 -9.86 6.74
CA GLU A 165 -18.30 -10.58 7.77
C GLU A 165 -18.54 -9.74 9.04
N GLN A 166 -17.78 -8.67 9.23
CA GLN A 166 -17.88 -7.78 10.40
C GLN A 166 -18.71 -6.50 10.13
N LEU A 167 -19.30 -6.35 8.93
CA LEU A 167 -20.06 -5.17 8.47
C LEU A 167 -21.60 -5.23 8.64
#